data_AF-A0A511T081-F1
#
_entry.id   AF-A0A511T081-F1
#
_cell.length_a   1.000
_cell.length_b   1.000
_cell.length_c   1.000
_cell.angle_alpha   90.00
_cell.angle_beta   90.00
_cell.angle_gamma   90.00
#
_symmetry.space_group_name_H-M   'P 1'
#
loop_
_entity.id
_entity.type
_entity.pdbx_description
1 polymer ?
#
loop_
_entity_poly.entity_id
_entity_poly.type
_entity_poly.pdbx_seq_one_letter_code
_entity_poly.pdbx_strand_id
1 'polypeptide(L)'
;MKKVLIGVGIGCGVIILGIVGFMVVGGLWVANKASDGLAAVKKIETQQKELVELNKAHPFTVPADGEVLALKEDRLTTYLSVRESSLPVFKTYEEKSKAFGDKHGSGDDAKPSFDSAMEAMNLLGTMMADVRAAYIEGLKKHGMSPNEFQTITTTVYASMVAESSAAVQQMSAKAVEAMEKQVVELDKKLEDGSLSADARAQLEEARTGLEEQIEALSDTANGTGEALSEASKKAAAANMALIKKHEERVKVMANAAFDGFVLGDATDDLSGAGAGVED
;
A
#
# COMPACT_ATOMS: atom_id res chain seq x y z
N MET A 1 27.60 -0.46 2.95
CA MET A 1 26.14 -0.64 3.08
C MET A 1 25.44 0.37 2.18
N LYS A 2 24.93 -0.07 1.03
CA LYS A 2 24.15 0.78 0.11
C LYS A 2 22.71 0.82 0.63
N LYS A 3 22.30 1.95 1.20
CA LYS A 3 20.92 2.19 1.63
C LYS A 3 20.07 2.36 0.37
N VAL A 4 19.32 1.34 0.00
CA VAL A 4 18.28 1.46 -1.03
C VAL A 4 17.09 2.12 -0.35
N LEU A 5 17.00 3.44 -0.48
CA LEU A 5 15.80 4.20 -0.17
C LEU A 5 14.72 3.74 -1.14
N ILE A 6 13.84 2.87 -0.66
CA ILE A 6 12.53 2.64 -1.27
C ILE A 6 11.85 4.01 -1.25
N GLY A 7 11.73 4.61 -2.44
CA GLY A 7 11.13 5.92 -2.64
C GLY A 7 9.66 5.90 -2.31
N VAL A 8 9.34 5.95 -1.02
CA VAL A 8 8.04 6.36 -0.50
C VAL A 8 7.96 7.86 -0.74
N GLY A 9 6.96 8.30 -1.49
CA GLY A 9 6.78 9.68 -1.93
C GLY A 9 6.87 10.70 -0.80
N ILE A 10 8.05 11.32 -0.66
CA ILE A 10 8.32 12.43 0.27
C ILE A 10 7.51 13.69 -0.09
N GLY A 11 6.84 13.72 -1.25
CA GLY A 11 6.01 14.85 -1.68
C GLY A 11 4.61 14.93 -1.03
N CYS A 12 4.01 13.82 -0.59
CA CYS A 12 2.63 13.83 -0.05
C CYS A 12 2.55 13.76 1.48
N GLY A 13 3.58 13.24 2.17
CA GLY A 13 3.54 13.05 3.62
C GLY A 13 3.58 14.35 4.44
N VAL A 14 4.22 15.40 3.92
CA VAL A 14 4.37 16.69 4.63
C VAL A 14 3.07 17.51 4.61
N ILE A 15 2.23 17.32 3.58
CA ILE A 15 0.95 18.02 3.44
C ILE A 15 -0.08 17.49 4.46
N ILE A 16 -0.10 16.18 4.72
CA ILE A 16 -1.07 15.54 5.63
C ILE A 16 -0.87 16.01 7.08
N LEU A 17 0.37 16.12 7.56
CA LEU A 17 0.67 16.58 8.92
C LEU A 17 0.37 18.07 9.14
N GLY A 18 0.52 18.90 8.11
CA GLY A 18 0.14 20.33 8.18
C GLY A 18 -1.38 20.56 8.24
N ILE A 19 -2.18 19.65 7.67
CA ILE A 19 -3.64 19.78 7.58
C ILE A 19 -4.34 19.44 8.91
N VAL A 20 -3.89 18.39 9.63
CA VAL A 20 -4.52 17.98 10.90
C VAL A 20 -4.36 19.07 11.97
N GLY A 21 -3.24 19.79 11.98
CA GLY A 21 -3.01 20.91 12.90
C GLY A 21 -3.88 22.14 12.65
N PHE A 22 -4.34 22.37 11.40
CA PHE A 22 -5.08 23.57 11.04
C PHE A 22 -6.62 23.39 11.15
N MET A 23 -7.13 22.17 10.98
CA MET A 23 -8.58 21.91 11.10
C MET A 23 -9.13 22.16 12.51
N VAL A 24 -8.35 21.95 13.56
CA VAL A 24 -8.80 22.10 14.95
C VAL A 24 -8.97 23.58 15.35
N VAL A 25 -8.28 24.51 14.71
CA VAL A 25 -8.27 25.94 15.09
C VAL A 25 -9.10 26.82 14.12
N GLY A 26 -9.32 26.40 12.87
CA GLY A 26 -9.96 27.22 11.83
C GLY A 26 -11.45 27.00 11.53
N GLY A 27 -12.09 25.98 12.12
CA GLY A 27 -13.40 25.47 11.67
C GLY A 27 -14.58 26.45 11.73
N LEU A 28 -14.54 27.47 12.59
CA LEU A 28 -15.67 28.39 12.81
C LEU A 28 -15.66 29.64 11.91
N TRP A 29 -14.53 30.00 11.28
CA TRP A 29 -14.43 31.25 10.52
C TRP A 29 -14.62 31.09 9.00
N VAL A 30 -14.36 29.90 8.46
CA VAL A 30 -14.51 29.58 7.01
C VAL A 30 -16.00 29.52 6.58
N ALA A 31 -16.90 29.17 7.50
CA ALA A 31 -18.32 28.99 7.19
C ALA A 31 -19.03 30.28 6.70
N ASN A 32 -18.56 31.47 7.07
CA ASN A 32 -19.25 32.73 6.76
C ASN A 32 -18.80 33.45 5.48
N LYS A 33 -17.86 32.90 4.69
CA LYS A 33 -17.33 33.56 3.48
C LYS A 33 -17.44 32.75 2.18
N ALA A 34 -18.05 31.57 2.21
CA ALA A 34 -17.90 30.57 1.16
C ALA A 34 -19.10 30.47 0.20
N SER A 35 -19.30 31.45 -0.69
CA SER A 35 -20.14 31.22 -1.89
C SER A 35 -19.49 30.19 -2.83
N ASP A 36 -18.16 30.15 -2.89
CA ASP A 36 -17.40 29.21 -3.71
C ASP A 36 -17.24 27.82 -3.07
N GLY A 37 -17.28 27.75 -1.74
CA GLY A 37 -17.28 26.47 -1.00
C GLY A 37 -18.56 25.65 -1.25
N LEU A 38 -19.70 26.31 -1.45
CA LEU A 38 -20.95 25.63 -1.83
C LEU A 38 -20.86 24.93 -3.19
N ALA A 39 -20.14 25.50 -4.15
CA ALA A 39 -19.96 24.90 -5.47
C ALA A 39 -19.07 23.65 -5.42
N ALA A 40 -17.98 23.70 -4.63
CA ALA A 40 -17.09 22.55 -4.41
C ALA A 40 -17.82 21.41 -3.68
N VAL A 41 -18.55 21.73 -2.61
CA VAL A 41 -19.37 20.74 -1.86
C VAL A 41 -20.41 20.08 -2.76
N LYS A 42 -21.12 20.87 -3.59
CA LYS A 42 -22.10 20.33 -4.54
C LYS A 42 -21.46 19.44 -5.61
N LYS A 43 -20.25 19.77 -6.08
CA LYS A 43 -19.50 18.93 -7.03
C LYS A 43 -19.15 17.57 -6.40
N ILE A 44 -18.67 17.57 -5.15
CA ILE A 44 -18.36 16.34 -4.39
C ILE A 44 -19.63 15.50 -4.18
N GLU A 45 -20.74 16.12 -3.76
CA GLU A 45 -22.01 15.42 -3.57
C GLU A 45 -22.51 14.78 -4.87
N THR A 46 -22.36 15.48 -6.00
CA THR A 46 -22.71 14.95 -7.33
C THR A 46 -21.85 13.74 -7.66
N GLN A 47 -20.53 13.84 -7.47
CA GLN A 47 -19.60 12.73 -7.71
C GLN A 47 -19.90 11.52 -6.81
N GLN A 48 -20.26 11.75 -5.55
CA GLN A 48 -20.70 10.68 -4.64
C GLN A 48 -21.95 9.97 -5.16
N LYS A 49 -22.96 10.72 -5.61
CA LYS A 49 -24.17 10.15 -6.22
C LYS A 49 -23.84 9.32 -7.44
N GLU A 50 -22.94 9.79 -8.31
CA GLU A 50 -22.53 9.04 -9.50
C GLU A 50 -21.85 7.71 -9.15
N LEU A 51 -20.99 7.67 -8.12
CA LEU A 51 -20.35 6.43 -7.67
C LEU A 51 -21.38 5.43 -7.09
N VAL A 52 -22.36 5.91 -6.32
CA VAL A 52 -23.46 5.08 -5.81
C VAL A 52 -24.28 4.50 -6.96
N GLU A 53 -24.62 5.30 -7.97
CA GLU A 53 -25.34 4.83 -9.15
C GLU A 53 -24.51 3.85 -9.99
N LEU A 54 -23.19 4.04 -10.09
CA LEU A 54 -22.30 3.09 -10.75
C LEU A 54 -22.25 1.73 -10.03
N ASN A 55 -22.22 1.73 -8.70
CA ASN A 55 -22.31 0.49 -7.91
C ASN A 55 -23.64 -0.25 -8.17
N LYS A 56 -24.75 0.47 -8.32
CA LYS A 56 -26.05 -0.12 -8.68
C LYS A 56 -26.09 -0.63 -10.12
N ALA A 57 -25.52 0.12 -11.06
CA ALA A 57 -25.50 -0.22 -12.48
C ALA A 57 -24.57 -1.40 -12.80
N HIS A 58 -23.50 -1.57 -12.01
CA HIS A 58 -22.52 -2.64 -12.15
C HIS A 58 -22.34 -3.40 -10.83
N PRO A 59 -23.35 -4.20 -10.40
CA PRO A 59 -23.28 -4.93 -9.14
C PRO A 59 -22.04 -5.81 -9.08
N PHE A 60 -21.35 -5.75 -7.95
CA PHE A 60 -20.14 -6.52 -7.70
C PHE A 60 -20.20 -7.17 -6.32
N THR A 61 -19.79 -8.43 -6.24
CA THR A 61 -19.71 -9.19 -5.00
C THR A 61 -18.26 -9.22 -4.53
N VAL A 62 -18.00 -8.53 -3.42
CA VAL A 62 -16.70 -8.53 -2.75
C VAL A 62 -16.43 -9.94 -2.18
N PRO A 63 -15.19 -10.46 -2.26
CA PRO A 63 -14.83 -11.71 -1.58
C PRO A 63 -15.04 -11.58 -0.06
N ALA A 64 -15.11 -12.71 0.65
CA ALA A 64 -15.20 -12.68 2.11
C ALA A 64 -13.93 -12.06 2.72
N ASP A 65 -14.05 -11.54 3.94
CA ASP A 65 -12.92 -10.96 4.65
C ASP A 65 -11.76 -11.97 4.75
N GLY A 66 -10.54 -11.51 4.45
CA GLY A 66 -9.34 -12.36 4.39
C GLY A 66 -9.21 -13.22 3.13
N GLU A 67 -10.20 -13.20 2.21
CA GLU A 67 -10.10 -13.90 0.93
C GLU A 67 -9.54 -13.04 -0.19
N VAL A 68 -8.70 -13.65 -1.02
CA VAL A 68 -8.11 -13.01 -2.20
C VAL A 68 -8.98 -13.32 -3.42
N LEU A 69 -9.50 -12.28 -4.09
CA LEU A 69 -10.25 -12.44 -5.33
C LEU A 69 -9.39 -13.15 -6.39
N ALA A 70 -9.92 -14.22 -7.00
CA ALA A 70 -9.31 -14.80 -8.19
C ALA A 70 -9.55 -13.89 -9.41
N LEU A 71 -8.54 -13.13 -9.82
CA LEU A 71 -8.64 -12.18 -10.92
C LEU A 71 -8.77 -12.90 -12.26
N LYS A 72 -9.66 -12.38 -13.10
CA LYS A 72 -9.69 -12.69 -14.53
C LYS A 72 -8.86 -11.65 -15.29
N GLU A 73 -8.19 -12.08 -16.35
CA GLU A 73 -7.27 -11.21 -17.10
C GLU A 73 -7.99 -10.01 -17.75
N ASP A 74 -9.20 -10.21 -18.26
CA ASP A 74 -10.02 -9.16 -18.86
C ASP A 74 -10.42 -8.09 -17.82
N ARG A 75 -10.75 -8.51 -16.60
CA ARG A 75 -11.07 -7.59 -15.49
C ARG A 75 -9.84 -6.85 -14.99
N LEU A 76 -8.69 -7.52 -14.88
CA LEU A 76 -7.42 -6.84 -14.60
C LEU A 76 -7.10 -5.80 -15.68
N THR A 77 -7.24 -6.16 -16.96
CA THR A 77 -7.01 -5.23 -18.08
C THR A 77 -7.94 -4.01 -18.02
N THR A 78 -9.21 -4.24 -17.69
CA THR A 78 -10.22 -3.19 -17.52
C THR A 78 -9.87 -2.25 -16.37
N TYR A 79 -9.51 -2.82 -15.22
CA TYR A 79 -9.04 -2.08 -14.04
C TYR A 79 -7.83 -1.20 -14.36
N LEU A 80 -6.85 -1.77 -15.06
CA LEU A 80 -5.65 -1.04 -15.51
C LEU A 80 -6.02 0.13 -16.44
N SER A 81 -7.00 -0.04 -17.32
CA SER A 81 -7.48 1.04 -18.19
C SER A 81 -8.21 2.16 -17.43
N VAL A 82 -8.98 1.82 -16.39
CA VAL A 82 -9.59 2.83 -15.49
C VAL A 82 -8.49 3.65 -14.82
N ARG A 83 -7.45 3.01 -14.28
CA ARG A 83 -6.30 3.72 -13.70
C ARG A 83 -5.59 4.61 -14.71
N GLU A 84 -5.33 4.09 -15.91
CA GLU A 84 -4.67 4.83 -16.98
C GLU A 84 -5.43 6.09 -17.40
N SER A 85 -6.77 6.09 -17.30
CA SER A 85 -7.57 7.30 -17.61
C SER A 85 -7.42 8.44 -16.61
N SER A 86 -7.16 8.15 -15.33
CA SER A 86 -7.03 9.14 -14.28
C SER A 86 -5.59 9.58 -14.02
N LEU A 87 -4.60 8.77 -14.43
CA LEU A 87 -3.18 9.04 -14.22
C LEU A 87 -2.69 10.38 -14.80
N PRO A 88 -3.05 10.80 -16.04
CA PRO A 88 -2.58 12.08 -16.57
C PRO A 88 -3.00 13.28 -15.72
N VAL A 89 -4.23 13.27 -15.19
CA VAL A 89 -4.74 14.32 -14.31
C VAL A 89 -3.98 14.33 -12.99
N PHE A 90 -3.68 13.14 -12.44
CA PHE A 90 -2.86 13.01 -11.24
C PHE A 90 -1.42 13.50 -11.46
N LYS A 91 -0.79 13.19 -12.61
CA LYS A 91 0.58 13.68 -12.93
C LYS A 91 0.64 15.20 -13.03
N THR A 92 -0.35 15.84 -13.65
CA THR A 92 -0.45 17.30 -13.66
C THR A 92 -0.54 17.86 -12.24
N TYR A 93 -1.18 17.15 -11.31
CA TYR A 93 -1.15 17.53 -9.90
C TYR A 93 0.23 17.34 -9.26
N GLU A 94 0.91 16.21 -9.49
CA GLU A 94 2.28 16.00 -8.97
C GLU A 94 3.21 17.15 -9.38
N GLU A 95 3.12 17.60 -10.64
CA GLU A 95 3.87 18.75 -11.15
C GLU A 95 3.50 20.05 -10.44
N LYS A 96 2.20 20.33 -10.26
CA LYS A 96 1.72 21.55 -9.57
C LYS A 96 2.10 21.55 -8.09
N SER A 97 2.03 20.41 -7.41
CA SER A 97 2.41 20.24 -6.01
C SER A 97 3.90 20.42 -5.81
N LYS A 98 4.72 19.88 -6.74
CA LYS A 98 6.15 20.14 -6.75
C LYS A 98 6.45 21.63 -6.93
N ALA A 99 5.82 22.29 -7.91
CA ALA A 99 5.99 23.72 -8.14
C ALA A 99 5.56 24.57 -6.92
N PHE A 100 4.50 24.16 -6.22
CA PHE A 100 4.07 24.78 -4.98
C PHE A 100 5.14 24.64 -3.87
N GLY A 101 5.69 23.43 -3.68
CA GLY A 101 6.77 23.18 -2.72
C GLY A 101 8.06 23.93 -3.04
N ASP A 102 8.41 24.07 -4.32
CA ASP A 102 9.56 24.85 -4.78
C ASP A 102 9.37 26.35 -4.50
N LYS A 103 8.12 26.85 -4.60
CA LYS A 103 7.77 28.27 -4.41
C LYS A 103 7.72 28.69 -2.94
N HIS A 104 7.19 27.83 -2.07
CA HIS A 104 6.90 28.16 -0.66
C HIS A 104 7.85 27.51 0.35
N GLY A 105 8.82 26.73 -0.13
CA GLY A 105 9.74 25.95 0.70
C GLY A 105 9.17 24.59 1.09
N SER A 106 10.05 23.61 1.23
CA SER A 106 9.72 22.26 1.67
C SER A 106 10.54 21.94 2.93
N GLY A 107 9.90 21.64 4.06
CA GLY A 107 10.57 21.25 5.32
C GLY A 107 10.24 22.13 6.54
N ASP A 108 10.88 21.83 7.68
CA ASP A 108 10.61 22.42 9.00
C ASP A 108 10.87 23.95 9.10
N ASP A 109 11.61 24.51 8.15
CA ASP A 109 11.89 25.96 8.05
C ASP A 109 10.84 26.74 7.25
N ALA A 110 9.85 26.05 6.66
CA ALA A 110 8.76 26.70 5.95
C ALA A 110 7.89 27.49 6.95
N LYS A 111 7.74 28.79 6.73
CA LYS A 111 6.76 29.61 7.44
C LYS A 111 5.48 29.66 6.61
N PRO A 112 4.46 28.84 6.91
CA PRO A 112 3.21 28.88 6.16
C PRO A 112 2.58 30.27 6.33
N SER A 113 2.42 30.99 5.22
CA SER A 113 1.65 32.22 5.18
C SER A 113 0.18 31.87 4.96
N PHE A 114 -0.73 32.77 5.35
CA PHE A 114 -2.15 32.58 5.07
C PHE A 114 -2.42 32.39 3.57
N ASP A 115 -1.71 33.14 2.73
CA ASP A 115 -1.85 33.05 1.27
C ASP A 115 -1.34 31.71 0.73
N SER A 116 -0.24 31.17 1.27
CA SER A 116 0.25 29.84 0.86
C SER A 116 -0.68 28.72 1.34
N ALA A 117 -1.29 28.86 2.52
CA ALA A 117 -2.29 27.92 3.02
C ALA A 117 -3.57 27.92 2.15
N MET A 118 -4.05 29.09 1.73
CA MET A 118 -5.20 29.21 0.82
C MET A 118 -4.88 28.67 -0.58
N GLU A 119 -3.70 28.94 -1.11
CA GLU A 119 -3.23 28.40 -2.40
C GLU A 119 -3.12 26.86 -2.34
N ALA A 120 -2.59 26.30 -1.24
CA ALA A 120 -2.54 24.85 -1.01
C ALA A 120 -3.95 24.23 -0.91
N MET A 121 -4.87 24.83 -0.16
CA MET A 121 -6.25 24.35 -0.07
C MET A 121 -6.97 24.36 -1.42
N ASN A 122 -6.76 25.41 -2.23
CA ASN A 122 -7.34 25.48 -3.57
C ASN A 122 -6.73 24.42 -4.50
N LEU A 123 -5.41 24.21 -4.45
CA LEU A 123 -4.73 23.17 -5.20
C LEU A 123 -5.23 21.77 -4.82
N LEU A 124 -5.41 21.51 -3.52
CA LEU A 124 -5.93 20.24 -3.01
C LEU A 124 -7.40 20.02 -3.40
N GLY A 125 -8.26 21.03 -3.24
CA GLY A 125 -9.68 20.93 -3.59
C GLY A 125 -9.90 20.73 -5.08
N THR A 126 -9.14 21.41 -5.94
CA THR A 126 -9.21 21.22 -7.40
C THR A 126 -8.69 19.85 -7.81
N MET A 127 -7.59 19.38 -7.22
CA MET A 127 -7.13 18.00 -7.40
C MET A 127 -8.22 16.99 -7.03
N MET A 128 -8.80 17.11 -5.82
CA MET A 128 -9.90 16.29 -5.31
C MET A 128 -11.02 16.15 -6.31
N ALA A 129 -11.44 17.28 -6.86
CA ALA A 129 -12.54 17.28 -7.78
C ALA A 129 -12.17 16.69 -9.16
N ASP A 130 -10.97 16.95 -9.68
CA ASP A 130 -10.61 16.63 -11.07
C ASP A 130 -10.13 15.18 -11.24
N VAL A 131 -9.31 14.68 -10.31
CA VAL A 131 -8.89 13.27 -10.35
C VAL A 131 -10.09 12.35 -10.09
N ARG A 132 -11.01 12.73 -9.19
CA ARG A 132 -12.24 11.98 -8.94
C ARG A 132 -13.18 12.00 -10.15
N ALA A 133 -13.26 13.12 -10.87
CA ALA A 133 -14.01 13.20 -12.12
C ALA A 133 -13.44 12.25 -13.18
N ALA A 134 -12.12 12.27 -13.39
CA ALA A 134 -11.45 11.38 -14.35
C ALA A 134 -11.61 9.90 -13.97
N TYR A 135 -11.53 9.58 -12.67
CA TYR A 135 -11.81 8.25 -12.15
C TYR A 135 -13.24 7.79 -12.46
N ILE A 136 -14.25 8.61 -12.15
CA ILE A 136 -15.65 8.30 -12.42
C ILE A 136 -15.91 8.13 -13.93
N GLU A 137 -15.32 8.98 -14.76
CA GLU A 137 -15.41 8.83 -16.22
C GLU A 137 -14.77 7.52 -16.69
N GLY A 138 -13.60 7.17 -16.14
CA GLY A 138 -12.94 5.89 -16.39
C GLY A 138 -13.84 4.70 -16.03
N LEU A 139 -14.42 4.70 -14.83
CA LEU A 139 -15.37 3.68 -14.38
C LEU A 139 -16.57 3.56 -15.31
N LYS A 140 -17.21 4.69 -15.67
CA LYS A 140 -18.34 4.75 -16.61
C LYS A 140 -17.98 4.16 -17.97
N LYS A 141 -16.86 4.59 -18.54
CA LYS A 141 -16.38 4.15 -19.85
C LYS A 141 -16.14 2.65 -19.92
N HIS A 142 -15.67 2.07 -18.82
CA HIS A 142 -15.27 0.68 -18.74
C HIS A 142 -16.30 -0.24 -18.06
N GLY A 143 -17.46 0.29 -17.67
CA GLY A 143 -18.53 -0.47 -17.02
C GLY A 143 -18.05 -1.17 -15.76
N MET A 144 -17.25 -0.47 -14.94
CA MET A 144 -16.69 -0.98 -13.70
C MET A 144 -17.31 -0.24 -12.53
N SER A 145 -17.72 -0.97 -11.49
CA SER A 145 -18.18 -0.33 -10.27
C SER A 145 -17.01 0.11 -9.38
N PRO A 146 -17.22 1.13 -8.54
CA PRO A 146 -16.25 1.50 -7.51
C PRO A 146 -15.84 0.32 -6.61
N ASN A 147 -16.80 -0.53 -6.20
CA ASN A 147 -16.52 -1.68 -5.35
C ASN A 147 -15.62 -2.71 -6.04
N GLU A 148 -15.85 -2.96 -7.33
CA GLU A 148 -14.99 -3.83 -8.12
C GLU A 148 -13.57 -3.25 -8.24
N PHE A 149 -13.45 -1.96 -8.58
CA PHE A 149 -12.17 -1.29 -8.72
C PHE A 149 -11.35 -1.35 -7.42
N GLN A 150 -11.99 -1.07 -6.27
CA GLN A 150 -11.37 -1.16 -4.96
C GLN A 150 -10.93 -2.59 -4.64
N THR A 151 -11.81 -3.58 -4.89
CA THR A 151 -11.50 -4.99 -4.63
C THR A 151 -10.32 -5.47 -5.48
N ILE A 152 -10.27 -5.09 -6.76
CA ILE A 152 -9.13 -5.43 -7.63
C ILE A 152 -7.86 -4.73 -7.13
N THR A 153 -7.95 -3.48 -6.66
CA THR A 153 -6.80 -2.77 -6.08
C THR A 153 -6.23 -3.50 -4.87
N THR A 154 -7.07 -3.85 -3.88
CA THR A 154 -6.64 -4.58 -2.68
C THR A 154 -6.09 -5.95 -3.04
N THR A 155 -6.72 -6.64 -4.00
CA THR A 155 -6.28 -7.95 -4.50
C THR A 155 -4.90 -7.90 -5.14
N VAL A 156 -4.59 -6.87 -5.92
CA VAL A 156 -3.26 -6.67 -6.53
C VAL A 156 -2.21 -6.52 -5.43
N TYR A 157 -2.44 -5.67 -4.42
CA TYR A 157 -1.52 -5.49 -3.30
C TYR A 157 -1.37 -6.77 -2.46
N ALA A 158 -2.47 -7.43 -2.11
CA ALA A 158 -2.45 -8.67 -1.35
C ALA A 158 -1.65 -9.76 -2.09
N SER A 159 -1.78 -9.84 -3.42
CA SER A 159 -1.05 -10.80 -4.24
C SER A 159 0.46 -10.50 -4.27
N MET A 160 0.86 -9.23 -4.34
CA MET A 160 2.27 -8.82 -4.27
C MET A 160 2.88 -9.12 -2.90
N VAL A 161 2.15 -8.81 -1.82
CA VAL A 161 2.57 -9.15 -0.45
C VAL A 161 2.71 -10.65 -0.30
N ALA A 162 1.73 -11.44 -0.75
CA ALA A 162 1.76 -12.90 -0.66
C ALA A 162 2.96 -13.51 -1.41
N GLU A 163 3.28 -13.02 -2.61
CA GLU A 163 4.48 -13.47 -3.34
C GLU A 163 5.77 -13.08 -2.60
N SER A 164 5.87 -11.85 -2.06
CA SER A 164 7.04 -11.43 -1.30
C SER A 164 7.25 -12.29 -0.05
N SER A 165 6.18 -12.59 0.70
CA SER A 165 6.21 -13.45 1.87
C SER A 165 6.58 -14.89 1.50
N ALA A 166 6.04 -15.43 0.40
CA ALA A 166 6.40 -16.76 -0.07
C ALA A 166 7.89 -16.84 -0.48
N ALA A 167 8.42 -15.79 -1.10
CA ALA A 167 9.84 -15.71 -1.45
C ALA A 167 10.74 -15.65 -0.20
N VAL A 168 10.35 -14.87 0.82
CA VAL A 168 11.04 -14.82 2.11
C VAL A 168 11.00 -16.18 2.81
N GLN A 169 9.83 -16.81 2.90
CA GLN A 169 9.69 -18.15 3.49
C GLN A 169 10.55 -19.18 2.77
N GLN A 170 10.58 -19.17 1.43
CA GLN A 170 11.43 -20.06 0.65
C GLN A 170 12.92 -19.81 0.91
N MET A 171 13.34 -18.55 1.04
CA MET A 171 14.72 -18.19 1.36
C MET A 171 15.10 -18.66 2.76
N SER A 172 14.23 -18.44 3.76
CA SER A 172 14.42 -18.91 5.13
C SER A 172 14.50 -20.43 5.20
N ALA A 173 13.61 -21.16 4.50
CA ALA A 173 13.64 -22.62 4.45
C ALA A 173 14.96 -23.16 3.85
N LYS A 174 15.47 -22.53 2.77
CA LYS A 174 16.78 -22.90 2.21
C LYS A 174 17.94 -22.56 3.15
N ALA A 175 17.85 -21.46 3.90
CA ALA A 175 18.84 -21.11 4.90
C ALA A 175 18.85 -22.14 6.05
N VAL A 176 17.68 -22.55 6.53
CA VAL A 176 17.50 -23.63 7.52
C VAL A 176 18.15 -24.92 7.01
N GLU A 177 17.81 -25.38 5.80
CA GLU A 177 18.40 -26.60 5.21
C GLU A 177 19.94 -26.53 5.12
N ALA A 178 20.49 -25.34 4.81
CA ALA A 178 21.94 -25.15 4.73
C ALA A 178 22.61 -25.16 6.11
N MET A 179 21.97 -24.61 7.14
CA MET A 179 22.48 -24.64 8.51
C MET A 179 22.36 -26.03 9.13
N GLU A 180 21.28 -26.77 8.87
CA GLU A 180 21.13 -28.17 9.30
C GLU A 180 22.26 -29.05 8.75
N LYS A 181 22.67 -28.84 7.49
CA LYS A 181 23.84 -29.51 6.92
C LYS A 181 25.13 -29.18 7.66
N GLN A 182 25.31 -27.93 8.10
CA GLN A 182 26.48 -27.53 8.90
C GLN A 182 26.47 -28.16 10.29
N VAL A 183 25.30 -28.27 10.92
CA VAL A 183 25.14 -29.00 12.20
C VAL A 183 25.60 -30.45 12.04
N VAL A 184 25.15 -31.14 10.99
CA VAL A 184 25.57 -32.52 10.69
C VAL A 184 27.08 -32.63 10.44
N GLU A 185 27.71 -31.63 9.81
CA GLU A 185 29.17 -31.60 9.64
C GLU A 185 29.92 -31.35 10.96
N LEU A 186 29.38 -30.52 11.84
CA LEU A 186 29.92 -30.29 13.17
C LEU A 186 29.80 -31.54 14.05
N ASP A 187 28.67 -32.23 13.99
CA ASP A 187 28.44 -33.49 14.70
C ASP A 187 29.49 -34.54 14.32
N LYS A 188 29.76 -34.71 13.02
CA LYS A 188 30.82 -35.62 12.55
C LYS A 188 32.21 -35.23 13.04
N LYS A 189 32.51 -33.94 13.18
CA LYS A 189 33.79 -33.48 13.73
C LYS A 189 33.86 -33.75 15.23
N LEU A 190 32.78 -33.55 15.97
CA LEU A 190 32.69 -33.81 17.41
C LEU A 190 32.81 -35.29 17.78
N GLU A 191 32.49 -36.19 16.84
CA GLU A 191 32.74 -37.63 16.96
C GLU A 191 34.22 -38.01 16.85
N ASP A 192 35.10 -37.12 16.35
CA ASP A 192 36.53 -37.38 16.27
C ASP A 192 37.18 -37.36 17.67
N GLY A 193 37.62 -38.54 18.11
CA GLY A 193 38.29 -38.73 19.40
C GLY A 193 39.69 -38.09 19.51
N SER A 194 40.21 -37.50 18.44
CA SER A 194 41.50 -36.81 18.43
C SER A 194 41.44 -35.32 18.79
N LEU A 195 40.24 -34.77 18.99
CA LEU A 195 40.06 -33.36 19.36
C LEU A 195 40.58 -33.06 20.77
N SER A 196 41.22 -31.89 20.94
CA SER A 196 41.51 -31.35 22.27
C SER A 196 40.23 -30.87 22.97
N ALA A 197 40.26 -30.74 24.30
CA ALA A 197 39.11 -30.26 25.08
C ALA A 197 38.64 -28.87 24.62
N ASP A 198 39.57 -27.94 24.37
CA ASP A 198 39.25 -26.58 23.91
C ASP A 198 38.66 -26.58 22.49
N ALA A 199 39.17 -27.43 21.58
CA ALA A 199 38.64 -27.56 20.23
C ALA A 199 37.24 -28.17 20.23
N ARG A 200 36.99 -29.13 21.13
CA ARG A 200 35.67 -29.73 21.32
C ARG A 200 34.66 -28.70 21.83
N ALA A 201 35.02 -27.93 22.85
CA ALA A 201 34.17 -26.88 23.42
C ALA A 201 33.77 -25.81 22.38
N GLN A 202 34.70 -25.38 21.52
CA GLN A 202 34.40 -24.41 20.45
C GLN A 202 33.43 -24.96 19.40
N LEU A 203 33.55 -26.24 19.05
CA LEU A 203 32.63 -26.89 18.11
C LEU A 203 31.24 -27.10 18.72
N GLU A 204 31.16 -27.41 20.02
CA GLU A 204 29.88 -27.52 20.75
C GLU A 204 29.17 -26.16 20.86
N GLU A 205 29.92 -25.08 21.11
CA GLU A 205 29.38 -23.70 21.11
C GLU A 205 28.88 -23.30 19.71
N ALA A 206 29.66 -23.56 18.66
CA ALA A 206 29.26 -23.29 17.28
C ALA A 206 28.01 -24.09 16.85
N ARG A 207 27.90 -25.35 17.29
CA ARG A 207 26.73 -26.20 17.05
C ARG A 207 25.49 -25.62 17.72
N THR A 208 25.59 -25.27 19.00
CA THR A 208 24.50 -24.67 19.76
C THR A 208 24.03 -23.36 19.14
N GLY A 209 24.97 -22.47 18.77
CA GLY A 209 24.65 -21.20 18.12
C GLY A 209 24.01 -21.34 16.73
N LEU A 210 24.27 -22.44 16.02
CA LEU A 210 23.57 -22.76 14.76
C LEU A 210 22.16 -23.29 15.01
N GLU A 211 21.96 -24.13 16.03
CA GLU A 211 20.63 -24.64 16.40
C GLU A 211 19.69 -23.51 16.84
N GLU A 212 20.17 -22.56 17.64
CA GLU A 212 19.39 -21.37 18.04
C GLU A 212 19.00 -20.51 16.82
N GLN A 213 19.90 -20.35 15.85
CA GLN A 213 19.60 -19.63 14.60
C GLN A 213 18.60 -20.36 13.72
N ILE A 214 18.66 -21.70 13.66
CA ILE A 214 17.68 -22.53 12.96
C ILE A 214 16.29 -22.35 13.56
N GLU A 215 16.18 -22.37 14.89
CA GLU A 215 14.90 -22.18 15.60
C GLU A 215 14.30 -20.80 15.29
N ALA A 216 15.08 -19.73 15.45
CA ALA A 216 14.64 -18.36 15.17
C ALA A 216 14.18 -18.14 13.71
N LEU A 217 14.89 -18.75 12.75
CA LEU A 217 14.53 -18.68 11.34
C LEU A 217 13.34 -19.57 10.97
N SER A 218 13.14 -20.68 11.67
CA SER A 218 12.00 -21.59 11.48
C SER A 218 10.70 -20.95 11.95
N ASP A 219 10.71 -20.21 13.06
CA ASP A 219 9.55 -19.45 13.52
C ASP A 219 9.14 -18.37 12.52
N THR A 220 10.12 -17.71 11.92
CA THR A 220 9.89 -16.72 10.85
C THR A 220 9.36 -17.37 9.57
N ALA A 221 9.86 -18.57 9.22
CA ALA A 221 9.39 -19.34 8.05
C ALA A 221 7.95 -19.85 8.23
N ASN A 222 7.56 -20.18 9.46
CA ASN A 222 6.24 -20.69 9.79
C ASN A 222 5.17 -19.61 9.98
N GLY A 223 5.59 -18.35 10.21
CA GLY A 223 4.74 -17.15 10.12
C GLY A 223 3.68 -17.02 11.22
N THR A 224 3.75 -15.95 12.01
CA THR A 224 2.81 -15.63 13.10
C THR A 224 1.61 -14.76 12.70
N GLY A 225 1.35 -14.57 11.40
CA GLY A 225 0.16 -13.87 10.90
C GLY A 225 -0.95 -14.84 10.49
N GLU A 226 -2.20 -14.38 10.43
CA GLU A 226 -3.30 -15.16 9.83
C GLU A 226 -2.92 -15.58 8.41
N ALA A 227 -2.54 -16.85 8.27
CA ALA A 227 -2.15 -17.39 6.99
C ALA A 227 -3.35 -17.38 6.05
N LEU A 228 -3.16 -16.85 4.83
CA LEU A 228 -4.16 -16.95 3.77
C LEU A 228 -4.64 -18.41 3.64
N SER A 229 -5.94 -18.58 3.41
CA SER A 229 -6.47 -19.90 3.06
C SER A 229 -5.76 -20.48 1.84
N GLU A 230 -5.72 -21.81 1.70
CA GLU A 230 -5.10 -22.44 0.52
C GLU A 230 -5.72 -21.96 -0.80
N ALA A 231 -7.02 -21.68 -0.81
CA ALA A 231 -7.70 -21.08 -1.95
C ALA A 231 -7.17 -19.67 -2.24
N SER A 232 -7.01 -18.83 -1.22
CA SER A 232 -6.45 -17.48 -1.34
C SER A 232 -4.98 -17.49 -1.75
N LYS A 233 -4.16 -18.43 -1.27
CA LYS A 233 -2.78 -18.62 -1.73
C LYS A 233 -2.72 -18.95 -3.22
N LYS A 234 -3.58 -19.87 -3.67
CA LYS A 234 -3.69 -20.25 -5.09
C LYS A 234 -4.17 -19.07 -5.95
N ALA A 235 -5.15 -18.32 -5.48
CA ALA A 235 -5.65 -17.11 -6.15
C ALA A 235 -4.54 -16.06 -6.26
N ALA A 236 -3.84 -15.75 -5.16
CA ALA A 236 -2.73 -14.81 -5.14
C ALA A 236 -1.60 -15.21 -6.11
N ALA A 237 -1.22 -16.48 -6.16
CA ALA A 237 -0.21 -16.97 -7.09
C ALA A 237 -0.66 -16.82 -8.56
N ALA A 238 -1.92 -17.15 -8.87
CA ALA A 238 -2.48 -16.98 -10.22
C ALA A 238 -2.57 -15.49 -10.61
N ASN A 239 -2.98 -14.64 -9.66
CA ASN A 239 -3.02 -13.20 -9.84
C ASN A 239 -1.63 -12.64 -10.11
N MET A 240 -0.59 -13.11 -9.41
CA MET A 240 0.78 -12.67 -9.66
C MET A 240 1.29 -13.04 -11.05
N ALA A 241 0.89 -14.19 -11.60
CA ALA A 241 1.19 -14.52 -12.99
C ALA A 241 0.56 -13.51 -13.96
N LEU A 242 -0.68 -13.08 -13.71
CA LEU A 242 -1.34 -12.04 -14.50
C LEU A 242 -0.69 -10.66 -14.31
N ILE A 243 -0.37 -10.28 -13.08
CA ILE A 243 0.29 -9.01 -12.75
C ILE A 243 1.64 -8.91 -13.46
N LYS A 244 2.44 -9.98 -13.45
CA LYS A 244 3.72 -10.05 -14.18
C LYS A 244 3.53 -9.97 -15.69
N LYS A 245 2.48 -10.60 -16.23
CA LYS A 245 2.15 -10.49 -17.66
C LYS A 245 1.87 -9.04 -18.08
N HIS A 246 1.32 -8.23 -17.18
CA HIS A 246 1.00 -6.81 -17.39
C HIS A 246 1.96 -5.87 -16.65
N GLU A 247 3.18 -6.32 -16.33
CA GLU A 247 4.11 -5.62 -15.42
C GLU A 247 4.38 -4.17 -15.82
N GLU A 248 4.58 -3.91 -17.12
CA GLU A 248 4.85 -2.56 -17.62
C GLU A 248 3.71 -1.59 -17.35
N ARG A 249 2.47 -2.07 -17.46
CA ARG A 249 1.28 -1.28 -17.11
C ARG A 249 1.24 -1.11 -15.58
N VAL A 250 1.35 -2.21 -14.83
CA VAL A 250 1.26 -2.21 -13.36
C VAL A 250 2.29 -1.27 -12.71
N LYS A 251 3.54 -1.25 -13.18
CA LYS A 251 4.60 -0.36 -12.66
C LYS A 251 4.25 1.12 -12.78
N VAL A 252 3.67 1.52 -13.90
CA VAL A 252 3.24 2.92 -14.13
C VAL A 252 2.10 3.32 -13.19
N MET A 253 1.37 2.34 -12.67
CA MET A 253 0.16 2.53 -11.90
C MET A 253 0.32 2.32 -10.39
N ALA A 254 1.42 1.73 -9.91
CA ALA A 254 1.68 1.57 -8.49
C ALA A 254 1.99 2.93 -7.84
N ASN A 255 0.93 3.67 -7.47
CA ASN A 255 1.03 4.98 -6.85
C ASN A 255 0.11 5.05 -5.63
N ALA A 256 0.68 4.81 -4.44
CA ALA A 256 -0.07 4.78 -3.19
C ALA A 256 -0.75 6.13 -2.87
N ALA A 257 -0.22 7.25 -3.35
CA ALA A 257 -0.83 8.57 -3.18
C ALA A 257 -2.08 8.74 -4.04
N PHE A 258 -2.05 8.23 -5.28
CA PHE A 258 -3.25 8.14 -6.13
C PHE A 258 -4.31 7.21 -5.50
N ASP A 259 -3.89 6.11 -4.88
CA ASP A 259 -4.81 5.13 -4.29
C ASP A 259 -5.50 5.67 -3.04
N GLY A 260 -4.77 6.32 -2.13
CA GLY A 260 -5.36 6.98 -0.98
C GLY A 260 -6.40 8.03 -1.38
N PHE A 261 -6.24 8.62 -2.56
CA PHE A 261 -7.18 9.58 -3.09
C PHE A 261 -8.46 8.94 -3.65
N VAL A 262 -8.35 7.91 -4.51
CA VAL A 262 -9.54 7.29 -5.14
C VAL A 262 -10.26 6.32 -4.23
N LEU A 263 -9.59 5.80 -3.20
CA LEU A 263 -10.16 4.85 -2.23
C LEU A 263 -10.59 5.51 -0.91
N GLY A 264 -10.08 6.72 -0.59
CA GLY A 264 -10.26 7.37 0.71
C GLY A 264 -11.70 7.76 1.08
N ASP A 265 -12.62 7.86 0.11
CA ASP A 265 -14.05 8.13 0.37
C ASP A 265 -14.90 6.87 0.60
N ALA A 266 -14.33 5.67 0.41
CA ALA A 266 -15.06 4.40 0.56
C ALA A 266 -14.85 3.74 1.93
N THR A 267 -14.05 4.34 2.81
CA THR A 267 -13.63 3.74 4.07
C THR A 267 -13.68 4.75 5.21
N ASP A 268 -14.88 5.14 5.64
CA ASP A 268 -15.05 5.68 7.00
C ASP A 268 -14.60 4.64 8.07
N ASP A 269 -14.50 3.35 7.73
CA ASP A 269 -14.14 2.27 8.66
C ASP A 269 -12.64 1.90 8.76
N LEU A 270 -11.74 2.48 7.95
CA LEU A 270 -10.28 2.19 8.08
C LEU A 270 -9.48 3.28 8.81
N SER A 271 -10.15 4.32 9.33
CA SER A 271 -9.53 5.30 10.25
C SER A 271 -9.59 4.89 11.73
N GLY A 272 -10.22 3.74 12.03
CA GLY A 272 -10.42 3.24 13.40
C GLY A 272 -9.22 2.55 14.06
N ALA A 273 -8.07 2.45 13.39
CA ALA A 273 -6.84 1.90 13.99
C ALA A 273 -5.96 3.04 14.53
N GLY A 274 -6.40 3.70 15.62
CA GLY A 274 -5.55 4.70 16.26
C GLY A 274 -6.22 5.71 17.19
N ALA A 275 -7.26 5.32 17.93
CA ALA A 275 -7.68 6.08 19.11
C ALA A 275 -8.35 5.15 20.12
N GLY A 276 -7.54 4.30 20.75
CA GLY A 276 -7.91 3.79 22.06
C GLY A 276 -8.00 4.97 23.02
N VAL A 277 -9.21 5.39 23.35
CA VAL A 277 -9.46 6.14 24.58
C VAL A 277 -9.86 5.08 25.59
N GLU A 278 -8.92 4.72 26.45
CA GLU A 278 -9.22 4.03 27.70
C GLU A 278 -10.08 4.97 28.58
N ASP A 279 -11.11 4.40 29.20
CA ASP A 279 -11.98 5.05 30.19
C ASP A 279 -11.22 5.63 31.40
#